data_AF-X0V6C0-F1
#
_entry.id   AF-X0V6C0-F1
#
_cell.length_a   1.000
_cell.length_b   1.000
_cell.length_c   1.000
_cell.angle_alpha   90.00
_cell.angle_beta   90.00
_cell.angle_gamma   90.00
#
_symmetry.space_group_name_H-M   'P 1'
#
loop_
_entity.id
_entity.type
_entity.pdbx_description
1 polymer ?
#
loop_
_entity_poly.entity_id
_entity_poly.type
_entity_poly.pdbx_seq_one_letter_code
_entity_poly.pdbx_strand_id
1 'polypeptide(L)' 'ETKGTGLGLSIVYGIVKDHGGEIEVKSEEGKYTEFIILFKESGRDKL' A
#
# COMPACT_ATOMS: atom_id res chain seq x y z
N GLU A 1 -3.47 21.59 17.31
CA GLU A 1 -3.07 20.34 16.63
C GLU A 1 -3.41 20.43 15.16
N THR A 2 -2.45 20.25 14.26
CA THR A 2 -2.73 20.15 12.82
C THR A 2 -3.05 18.70 12.52
N LYS A 3 -4.31 18.30 12.72
CA LYS A 3 -4.77 16.96 12.31
C LYS A 3 -4.69 16.93 10.79
N GLY A 4 -3.82 16.08 10.24
CA GLY A 4 -3.80 15.85 8.80
C GLY A 4 -5.19 15.44 8.31
N THR A 5 -5.51 15.71 7.05
CA THR A 5 -6.83 15.45 6.47
C THR A 5 -7.24 13.97 6.44
N GLY A 6 -6.35 13.06 6.83
CA GLY A 6 -6.56 11.61 6.79
C GLY A 6 -6.46 11.00 5.38
N LEU A 7 -6.12 11.80 4.36
CA LEU A 7 -6.16 11.39 2.96
C LEU A 7 -4.96 10.53 2.50
N GLY A 8 -3.91 10.41 3.31
CA GLY A 8 -2.67 9.75 2.91
C GLY A 8 -2.90 8.29 2.47
N LEU A 9 -3.57 7.49 3.30
CA LEU A 9 -3.78 6.07 2.99
C LEU A 9 -4.76 5.87 1.82
N SER A 10 -5.76 6.75 1.66
CA SER A 10 -6.66 6.70 0.50
C SER A 10 -5.94 7.00 -0.82
N ILE A 11 -4.98 7.94 -0.80
CA ILE A 11 -4.15 8.25 -1.96
C ILE A 11 -3.26 7.05 -2.30
N VAL A 12 -2.60 6.45 -1.30
CA VAL A 12 -1.77 5.25 -1.50
C VAL A 12 -2.59 4.08 -2.06
N TYR A 13 -3.81 3.86 -1.53
CA TYR A 13 -4.70 2.84 -2.03
C TYR A 13 -5.03 3.03 -3.51
N GLY A 14 -5.36 4.25 -3.93
CA GLY A 14 -5.61 4.58 -5.33
C GLY A 14 -4.39 4.29 -6.21
N ILE A 15 -3.21 4.80 -5.82
CA ILE A 15 -1.96 4.60 -6.57
C ILE A 15 -1.67 3.10 -6.76
N VAL A 16 -1.71 2.31 -5.68
CA VAL A 16 -1.40 0.88 -5.74
C VAL A 16 -2.41 0.15 -6.64
N LYS A 17 -3.71 0.49 -6.52
CA LYS A 17 -4.77 -0.12 -7.32
C LYS A 17 -4.64 0.20 -8.80
N ASP A 18 -4.32 1.44 -9.15
CA ASP A 18 -4.14 1.90 -10.52
C ASP A 18 -2.96 1.20 -11.22
N HIS A 19 -1.96 0.76 -10.43
CA HIS A 19 -0.81 -0.01 -10.90
C HIS A 19 -1.02 -1.53 -10.82
N GLY A 20 -2.25 -1.99 -10.56
CA GLY A 20 -2.59 -3.41 -10.48
C GLY A 20 -1.94 -4.14 -9.29
N GLY A 21 -1.50 -3.38 -8.28
CA GLY A 21 -0.99 -3.92 -7.03
C GLY A 21 -2.08 -4.10 -5.98
N GLU A 22 -1.66 -4.64 -4.83
CA GLU A 22 -2.50 -4.95 -3.68
C GLU A 22 -1.85 -4.45 -2.39
N ILE A 23 -2.66 -4.16 -1.37
CA ILE A 23 -2.19 -3.76 -0.03
C ILE A 23 -2.74 -4.75 1.00
N GLU A 24 -1.86 -5.38 1.75
CA GLU A 24 -2.20 -6.14 2.96
C GLU A 24 -1.80 -5.36 4.21
N VAL A 25 -2.53 -5.57 5.31
CA VAL A 25 -2.24 -4.94 6.60
C VAL A 25 -2.15 -6.02 7.67
N LYS A 26 -1.04 -6.03 8.40
CA LYS A 26 -0.86 -6.84 9.61
C LYS A 26 -0.67 -5.90 10.78
N SER A 27 -1.46 -6.05 11.83
CA SER A 27 -1.37 -5.16 12.99
C SER A 27 -1.56 -5.95 14.27
N GLU A 28 -0.79 -5.56 15.28
CA GLU A 28 -0.95 -6.01 16.65
C GLU A 28 -0.97 -4.78 17.56
N GLU A 29 -2.10 -4.57 18.22
CA GLU A 29 -2.33 -3.41 19.08
C GLU A 29 -1.25 -3.29 20.16
N GLY A 30 -0.74 -2.07 20.35
CA GLY A 30 0.33 -1.80 21.30
C GLY A 30 1.70 -2.36 20.89
N LYS A 31 1.83 -3.01 19.73
CA LYS A 31 3.12 -3.51 19.22
C LYS A 31 3.50 -2.91 17.87
N TYR A 32 2.73 -3.19 16.82
CA TYR A 32 3.08 -2.75 15.46
C TYR A 32 1.87 -2.67 14.51
N THR A 33 2.10 -1.97 13.40
CA THR A 33 1.29 -2.06 12.20
C THR A 33 2.23 -2.12 11.01
N GLU A 34 2.06 -3.12 10.17
CA GLU A 34 2.82 -3.38 8.95
C GLU A 34 1.87 -3.29 7.75
N PHE A 35 2.27 -2.50 6.74
CA PHE A 35 1.59 -2.40 5.46
C PHE A 35 2.47 -3.04 4.39
N ILE A 36 1.92 -4.03 3.69
CA ILE A 36 2.64 -4.80 2.68
C ILE A 36 2.05 -4.44 1.32
N ILE A 37 2.87 -3.91 0.42
CA ILE A 37 2.46 -3.53 -0.93
C ILE A 37 2.99 -4.59 -1.90
N LEU A 38 2.08 -5.21 -2.63
CA LEU A 38 2.37 -6.30 -3.58
C LEU A 38 2.17 -5.78 -5.00
N PHE A 39 3.17 -5.97 -5.86
CA PHE A 39 3.05 -5.73 -7.29
C PHE A 39 3.40 -7.01 -8.04
N LYS A 40 2.78 -7.20 -9.21
CA LYS A 40 3.21 -8.24 -10.14
C LYS A 40 4.61 -7.92 -10.62
N GLU A 41 5.43 -8.95 -10.77
CA GLU A 41 6.72 -8.79 -11.45
C GLU A 41 6.45 -8.24 -12.85
N SER A 42 7.12 -7.13 -13.19
CA SER A 42 7.22 -6.71 -14.58
C SER A 42 7.95 -7.84 -15.30
N GLY A 43 7.19 -8.61 -16.09
CA GLY A 43 7.80 -9.58 -16.99
C GLY A 43 8.76 -8.81 -17.87
N ARG A 44 10.07 -8.90 -17.61
CA ARG A 44 11.03 -8.69 -18.68
C ARG A 44 10.66 -9.76 -19.69
N ASP A 45 10.08 -9.33 -20.82
CA ASP A 45 9.91 -10.20 -21.96
C ASP A 45 11.22 -10.97 -22.11
N LYS A 46 11.15 -12.28 -21.87
CA LYS A 46 12.28 -13.18 -22.10
C LYS A 46 12.44 -13.24 -23.63
N LEU A 47 13.10 -12.23 -24.19
CA LEU A 47 13.66 -12.24 -25.54
C LEU A 47 14.89 -13.15 -25.54
#